data_AF-A0A7S1DPJ2-F1
#
_entry.id   AF-A0A7S1DPJ2-F1
#
_cell.length_a   1.000
_cell.length_b   1.000
_cell.length_c   1.000
_cell.angle_alpha   90.00
_cell.angle_beta   90.00
_cell.angle_gamma   90.00
#
_symmetry.space_group_name_H-M   'P 1'
#
loop_
_entity.id
_entity.type
_entity.pdbx_description
1 polymer ?
#
loop_
_entity_poly.entity_id
_entity_poly.type
_entity_poly.pdbx_seq_one_letter_code
_entity_poly.pdbx_strand_id
1 'polypeptide(L)'
;MIDQAESMPLLLSACPSFARSWGEHQEEYGNAVLYVAAGSFAQHLLELHVANERSSFTKVAAAIERLHLEGTPWVKEFATIGVLEAVQNVWGNSGVDPEEFGRYLGPESRRWWDGLNKFWRGEAPYVRAEG
;
A
#
# COMPACT_ATOMS: atom_id res chain seq x y z
N MET A 1 18.45 -3.52 -4.03
CA MET A 1 17.34 -4.47 -3.80
C MET A 1 16.75 -4.07 -2.47
N ILE A 2 15.47 -3.72 -2.44
CA ILE A 2 14.80 -3.26 -1.23
C ILE A 2 14.46 -4.47 -0.37
N ASP A 3 14.86 -4.45 0.90
CA ASP A 3 14.54 -5.50 1.86
C ASP A 3 13.33 -5.17 2.74
N GLN A 4 13.00 -6.11 3.63
CA GLN A 4 11.86 -5.99 4.54
C GLN A 4 11.98 -4.79 5.48
N ALA A 5 13.16 -4.51 6.01
CA ALA A 5 13.39 -3.42 6.95
C ALA A 5 13.29 -2.05 6.26
N GLU A 6 13.57 -1.98 4.95
CA GLU A 6 13.49 -0.76 4.14
C GLU A 6 12.08 -0.44 3.63
N SER A 7 11.13 -1.39 3.70
CA SER A 7 9.80 -1.27 3.08
C SER A 7 8.96 -0.13 3.64
N MET A 8 8.75 -0.11 4.97
CA MET A 8 7.98 0.96 5.62
C MET A 8 8.72 2.31 5.65
N PRO A 9 10.04 2.38 5.88
CA PRO A 9 10.80 3.63 5.73
C PRO A 9 10.65 4.29 4.35
N LEU A 10 10.55 3.50 3.27
CA LEU A 10 10.33 4.05 1.93
C LEU A 10 8.94 4.71 1.80
N LEU A 11 7.89 4.05 2.30
CA LEU A 11 6.53 4.60 2.32
C LEU A 11 6.43 5.85 3.21
N LEU A 12 7.11 5.83 4.36
CA LEU A 12 7.18 6.96 5.27
C LEU A 12 7.84 8.19 4.64
N SER A 13 8.93 7.99 3.90
CA SER A 13 9.60 9.08 3.18
C SER A 13 8.67 9.75 2.16
N ALA A 14 7.77 8.97 1.55
CA ALA A 14 6.77 9.47 0.62
C ALA A 14 5.56 10.15 1.29
N CYS A 15 5.23 9.77 2.54
CA CYS A 15 4.13 10.34 3.31
C CYS A 15 4.54 10.64 4.76
N PRO A 16 5.28 11.75 5.00
CA PRO A 16 5.81 12.07 6.33
C PRO A 16 4.76 12.30 7.42
N SER A 17 3.51 12.62 7.05
CA SER A 17 2.41 12.76 8.01
C SER A 17 2.06 11.46 8.74
N PHE A 18 2.50 10.30 8.24
CA PHE A 18 2.35 9.01 8.91
C PHE A 18 3.41 8.73 9.99
N ALA A 19 4.41 9.62 10.16
CA ALA A 19 5.56 9.38 11.04
C ALA A 19 5.18 9.04 12.48
N ARG A 20 4.11 9.68 13.00
CA ARG A 20 3.64 9.43 14.37
C ARG A 20 3.14 8.00 14.53
N SER A 21 2.18 7.58 13.71
CA SER A 21 1.61 6.22 13.77
C SER A 21 2.65 5.15 13.49
N TRP A 22 3.64 5.45 12.63
CA TRP A 22 4.77 4.56 12.42
C TRP A 22 5.68 4.44 13.66
N GLY A 23 5.95 5.54 14.35
CA GLY A 23 6.72 5.53 15.61
C GLY A 23 6.04 4.69 16.69
N GLU A 24 4.73 4.87 16.88
CA GLU A 24 3.92 4.09 17.82
C GLU A 24 3.97 2.58 17.48
N HIS A 25 3.85 2.22 16.20
CA HIS A 25 4.01 0.83 15.75
C HIS A 25 5.41 0.27 16.03
N GLN A 26 6.45 1.05 15.75
CA GLN A 26 7.84 0.63 15.96
C GLN A 26 8.17 0.39 17.44
N GLU A 27 7.65 1.22 18.35
CA GLU A 27 7.83 1.05 19.78
C GLU A 27 7.16 -0.22 20.31
N GLU A 28 5.96 -0.54 19.80
CA GLU A 28 5.18 -1.69 20.27
C GLU A 28 5.62 -3.02 19.63
N TYR A 29 5.93 -3.00 18.33
CA TYR A 29 6.09 -4.21 17.53
C TYR A 29 7.43 -4.31 16.77
N GLY A 30 8.17 -3.21 16.66
CA GLY A 30 9.32 -3.12 15.75
C GLY A 30 8.94 -3.52 14.32
N ASN A 31 9.73 -4.41 13.72
CA ASN A 31 9.51 -4.90 12.35
C ASN A 31 8.74 -6.23 12.25
N ALA A 32 8.13 -6.70 13.35
CA ALA A 32 7.53 -8.04 13.40
C ALA A 32 6.18 -8.14 12.65
N VAL A 33 5.37 -7.07 12.65
CA VAL A 33 4.00 -7.09 12.10
C VAL A 33 3.76 -5.99 11.06
N LEU A 34 4.62 -5.94 10.04
CA LEU A 34 4.55 -4.92 8.97
C LEU A 34 3.22 -4.93 8.20
N TYR A 35 2.53 -6.06 8.10
CA TYR A 35 1.18 -6.13 7.51
C TYR A 35 0.15 -5.34 8.33
N VAL A 36 0.28 -5.29 9.66
CA VAL A 36 -0.55 -4.44 10.52
C VAL A 36 -0.20 -2.97 10.30
N ALA A 37 1.09 -2.65 10.17
CA ALA A 37 1.53 -1.29 9.85
C ALA A 37 0.98 -0.81 8.49
N ALA A 38 0.90 -1.69 7.50
CA ALA A 38 0.34 -1.38 6.19
C ALA A 38 -1.17 -1.09 6.25
N GLY A 39 -1.91 -1.80 7.11
CA GLY A 39 -3.30 -1.48 7.45
C GLY A 39 -3.45 -0.08 8.03
N SER A 40 -2.64 0.27 9.03
CA SER A 40 -2.61 1.62 9.60
C SER A 40 -2.21 2.68 8.57
N PHE A 41 -1.30 2.35 7.65
CA PHE A 41 -0.91 3.24 6.57
C PHE A 41 -2.06 3.47 5.57
N ALA A 42 -2.79 2.42 5.20
CA ALA A 42 -3.98 2.55 4.35
C ALA A 42 -5.08 3.40 5.00
N GLN A 43 -5.27 3.26 6.32
CA GLN A 43 -6.16 4.11 7.12
C GLN A 43 -5.72 5.58 7.10
N HIS A 44 -4.44 5.84 7.27
CA HIS A 44 -3.90 7.20 7.16
C HIS A 44 -4.12 7.82 5.77
N LEU A 45 -3.91 7.05 4.70
CA LEU A 45 -4.20 7.52 3.34
C LEU A 45 -5.68 7.82 3.12
N LEU A 46 -6.58 7.05 3.74
CA LEU A 46 -8.03 7.32 3.71
C LEU A 46 -8.35 8.66 4.41
N GLU A 47 -7.77 8.89 5.59
CA GLU A 47 -7.96 10.14 6.35
C GLU A 47 -7.50 11.36 5.54
N LEU A 48 -6.34 11.26 4.88
CA LEU A 48 -5.86 12.30 3.97
C LEU A 48 -6.81 12.48 2.77
N HIS A 49 -7.34 11.39 2.20
CA HIS A 49 -8.31 11.48 1.10
C HIS A 49 -9.57 12.24 1.52
N VAL A 50 -10.13 11.92 2.68
CA VAL A 50 -11.34 12.55 3.24
C VAL A 50 -11.10 14.02 3.59
N ALA A 51 -9.91 14.35 4.10
CA ALA A 51 -9.48 15.73 4.34
C ALA A 51 -9.13 16.51 3.05
N ASN A 52 -9.21 15.86 1.89
CA ASN A 52 -8.80 16.40 0.59
C ASN A 52 -7.30 16.76 0.49
N GLU A 53 -6.46 16.14 1.33
CA GLU A 53 -5.00 16.32 1.42
C GLU A 53 -4.24 15.28 0.59
N ARG A 54 -4.42 15.30 -0.73
CA ARG A 54 -3.90 14.25 -1.64
C ARG A 54 -2.46 14.50 -2.14
N SER A 55 -1.75 15.47 -1.56
CA SER A 55 -0.44 15.95 -2.06
C SER A 55 0.66 14.88 -2.04
N SER A 56 0.54 13.89 -1.15
CA SER A 56 1.49 12.78 -1.02
C SER A 56 1.18 11.59 -1.95
N PHE A 57 -0.01 11.51 -2.55
CA PHE A 57 -0.48 10.27 -3.18
C PHE A 57 0.39 9.83 -4.36
N THR A 58 0.79 10.74 -5.24
CA THR A 58 1.72 10.43 -6.33
C THR A 58 3.07 9.93 -5.81
N LYS A 59 3.58 10.48 -4.70
CA LYS A 59 4.84 10.03 -4.10
C LYS A 59 4.71 8.65 -3.46
N VAL A 60 3.59 8.40 -2.78
CA VAL A 60 3.30 7.10 -2.17
C VAL A 60 3.15 6.03 -3.25
N ALA A 61 2.41 6.33 -4.31
CA ALA A 61 2.27 5.42 -5.45
C ALA A 61 3.63 5.12 -6.12
N ALA A 62 4.50 6.13 -6.27
CA ALA A 62 5.87 5.92 -6.75
C ALA A 62 6.72 5.08 -5.79
N ALA A 63 6.54 5.21 -4.47
CA ALA A 63 7.21 4.36 -3.49
C ALA A 63 6.74 2.90 -3.59
N ILE A 64 5.44 2.65 -3.73
CA ILE A 64 4.88 1.31 -3.94
C ILE A 64 5.40 0.69 -5.24
N GLU A 65 5.49 1.47 -6.31
CA GLU A 65 6.08 1.04 -7.59
C GLU A 65 7.52 0.56 -7.42
N ARG A 66 8.32 1.30 -6.65
CA ARG A 66 9.69 0.89 -6.34
C ARG A 66 9.74 -0.39 -5.52
N LEU A 67 8.81 -0.61 -4.57
CA LEU A 67 8.73 -1.88 -3.85
C LEU A 67 8.48 -3.06 -4.80
N HIS A 68 7.55 -2.92 -5.77
CA HIS A 68 7.28 -3.97 -6.77
C HIS A 68 8.46 -4.22 -7.73
N LEU A 69 9.17 -3.17 -8.14
CA LEU A 69 10.27 -3.29 -9.10
C LEU A 69 11.58 -3.76 -8.45
N GLU A 70 11.97 -3.10 -7.36
CA GLU A 70 13.30 -3.20 -6.75
C GLU A 70 13.35 -4.12 -5.51
N GLY A 71 12.19 -4.56 -5.00
CA GLY A 71 12.07 -5.37 -3.78
C GLY A 71 12.54 -6.82 -3.90
N THR A 72 12.90 -7.42 -2.77
CA THR A 72 12.99 -8.88 -2.61
C THR A 72 11.61 -9.53 -2.86
N PRO A 73 11.51 -10.86 -3.07
CA PRO A 73 10.21 -11.53 -3.23
C PRO A 73 9.21 -11.21 -2.10
N TRP A 74 9.68 -11.17 -0.85
CA TRP A 74 8.87 -10.79 0.29
C TRP A 74 8.35 -9.34 0.17
N VAL A 75 9.20 -8.40 -0.25
CA VAL A 75 8.82 -6.99 -0.40
C VAL A 75 7.81 -6.79 -1.52
N LYS A 76 7.93 -7.54 -2.61
CA LYS A 76 6.97 -7.49 -3.72
C LYS A 76 5.60 -8.01 -3.30
N GLU A 77 5.57 -9.12 -2.55
CA GLU A 77 4.34 -9.63 -1.93
C GLU A 77 3.76 -8.61 -0.95
N PHE A 78 4.58 -8.03 -0.07
CA PHE A 78 4.17 -7.01 0.88
C PHE A 78 3.58 -5.76 0.18
N ALA A 79 4.17 -5.33 -0.94
CA ALA A 79 3.63 -4.21 -1.71
C ALA A 79 2.22 -4.52 -2.25
N THR A 80 1.98 -5.76 -2.70
CA THR A 80 0.66 -6.17 -3.21
C THR A 80 -0.33 -6.47 -2.06
N ILE A 81 -0.04 -7.45 -1.22
CA ILE A 81 -0.95 -7.97 -0.19
C ILE A 81 -0.93 -7.09 1.06
N GLY A 82 0.24 -6.61 1.46
CA GLY A 82 0.35 -5.72 2.62
C GLY A 82 -0.26 -4.35 2.33
N VAL A 83 0.15 -3.70 1.23
CA VAL A 83 -0.16 -2.29 0.99
C VAL A 83 -1.37 -2.09 0.07
N LEU A 84 -1.35 -2.62 -1.16
CA LEU A 84 -2.44 -2.39 -2.12
C LEU A 84 -3.77 -2.99 -1.65
N GLU A 85 -3.76 -4.25 -1.20
CA GLU A 85 -4.95 -4.90 -0.68
C GLU A 85 -5.49 -4.20 0.59
N ALA A 86 -4.60 -3.70 1.47
CA ALA A 86 -5.02 -2.92 2.63
C ALA A 86 -5.74 -1.63 2.23
N VAL A 87 -5.28 -0.92 1.20
CA VAL A 87 -6.01 0.24 0.65
C VAL A 87 -7.40 -0.17 0.18
N GLN A 88 -7.52 -1.24 -0.61
CA GLN A 88 -8.82 -1.72 -1.08
C GLN A 88 -9.78 -2.07 0.07
N ASN A 89 -9.29 -2.81 1.05
CA ASN A 89 -10.08 -3.26 2.19
C ASN A 89 -10.51 -2.09 3.07
N VAL A 90 -9.58 -1.21 3.46
CA VAL A 90 -9.88 -0.09 4.36
C VAL A 90 -10.82 0.90 3.67
N TRP A 91 -10.54 1.27 2.43
CA TRP A 91 -11.32 2.29 1.71
C TRP A 91 -12.70 1.75 1.35
N GLY A 92 -12.77 0.52 0.82
CA GLY A 92 -14.02 -0.13 0.46
C GLY A 92 -14.97 -0.30 1.66
N ASN A 93 -14.45 -0.70 2.83
CA ASN A 93 -15.24 -0.80 4.06
C ASN A 93 -15.69 0.56 4.63
N SER A 94 -15.05 1.66 4.21
CA SER A 94 -15.46 3.03 4.56
C SER A 94 -16.46 3.67 3.57
N GLY A 95 -16.79 2.98 2.48
CA GLY A 95 -17.64 3.51 1.40
C GLY A 95 -16.92 4.45 0.42
N VAL A 96 -15.60 4.57 0.51
CA VAL A 96 -14.76 5.30 -0.45
C VAL A 96 -14.31 4.34 -1.54
N ASP A 97 -14.44 4.74 -2.81
CA ASP A 97 -13.96 3.95 -3.94
C ASP A 97 -12.42 3.86 -3.91
N PRO A 98 -11.82 2.66 -3.73
CA PRO A 98 -10.37 2.50 -3.72
C PRO A 98 -9.68 2.93 -5.02
N GLU A 99 -10.39 2.97 -6.16
CA GLU A 99 -9.84 3.42 -7.44
C GLU A 99 -9.47 4.92 -7.43
N GLU A 100 -10.00 5.68 -6.47
CA GLU A 100 -9.53 7.05 -6.18
C GLU A 100 -8.05 7.09 -5.80
N PHE A 101 -7.51 6.05 -5.16
CA PHE A 101 -6.07 5.86 -4.97
C PHE A 101 -5.43 5.14 -6.17
N GLY A 102 -6.10 4.11 -6.70
CA GLY A 102 -5.61 3.28 -7.81
C GLY A 102 -5.15 4.07 -9.05
N ARG A 103 -5.74 5.25 -9.31
CA ARG A 103 -5.33 6.16 -10.41
C ARG A 103 -3.92 6.73 -10.30
N TYR A 104 -3.33 6.74 -9.11
CA TYR A 104 -1.97 7.26 -8.90
C TYR A 104 -0.89 6.20 -9.14
N LEU A 105 -1.27 4.91 -9.20
CA LEU A 105 -0.35 3.79 -9.28
C LEU A 105 0.48 3.81 -10.57
N GLY A 106 1.76 3.44 -10.43
CA GLY A 106 2.64 3.19 -11.55
C GLY A 106 2.27 1.90 -12.31
N PRO A 107 2.90 1.66 -13.48
CA PRO A 107 2.51 0.55 -14.35
C PRO A 107 2.56 -0.83 -13.69
N GLU A 108 3.61 -1.17 -12.94
CA GLU A 108 3.72 -2.48 -12.32
C GLU A 108 2.72 -2.64 -11.17
N SER A 109 2.62 -1.63 -10.30
CA SER A 109 1.64 -1.63 -9.20
C SER A 109 0.22 -1.69 -9.71
N ARG A 110 -0.07 -1.07 -10.86
CA ARG A 110 -1.38 -1.11 -11.51
C ARG A 110 -1.73 -2.53 -11.96
N ARG A 111 -0.78 -3.28 -12.51
CA ARG A 111 -0.99 -4.68 -12.91
C ARG A 111 -1.38 -5.57 -11.73
N TRP A 112 -0.74 -5.36 -10.58
CA TRP A 112 -1.08 -6.06 -9.33
C TRP A 112 -2.43 -5.61 -8.75
N TRP A 113 -2.73 -4.31 -8.81
CA TRP A 113 -4.04 -3.76 -8.44
C TRP A 113 -5.18 -4.35 -9.25
N ASP A 114 -5.02 -4.45 -10.56
CA ASP A 114 -6.01 -5.07 -11.45
C ASP A 114 -6.13 -6.58 -11.19
N GLY A 115 -5.03 -7.24 -10.80
CA GLY A 115 -5.02 -8.62 -10.31
C GLY A 115 -5.85 -8.83 -9.04
N LEU A 116 -5.67 -7.96 -8.05
CA LEU A 116 -6.48 -7.94 -6.82
C LEU A 116 -7.96 -7.70 -7.15
N ASN A 117 -8.25 -6.76 -8.05
CA ASN A 117 -9.60 -6.48 -8.52
C ASN A 117 -10.28 -7.73 -9.14
N LYS A 118 -9.56 -8.50 -9.98
CA LYS A 118 -10.07 -9.77 -10.53
C LYS A 118 -10.29 -10.83 -9.46
N PHE A 119 -9.37 -10.94 -8.50
CA PHE A 119 -9.49 -11.85 -7.38
C PHE A 119 -10.75 -11.54 -6.55
N TRP A 120 -10.97 -10.28 -6.15
CA TRP A 120 -12.14 -9.88 -5.38
C TRP A 120 -13.47 -10.06 -6.11
N ARG A 121 -13.49 -9.96 -7.45
CA ARG A 121 -14.67 -10.26 -8.27
C ARG A 121 -14.92 -11.75 -8.49
N GLY A 122 -14.03 -12.63 -8.01
CA GLY A 122 -14.12 -14.07 -8.25
C GLY A 122 -13.76 -14.48 -9.69
N GLU A 123 -13.13 -13.60 -10.47
CA GLU A 123 -12.69 -13.86 -11.84
C GLU A 123 -11.34 -14.61 -11.88
N ALA A 124 -10.62 -14.62 -10.77
CA ALA A 124 -9.35 -15.33 -10.62
C ALA A 124 -9.30 -16.06 -9.26
N PRO A 125 -8.78 -17.30 -9.20
CA PRO A 125 -8.68 -18.07 -7.96
C PRO A 125 -7.53 -17.63 -7.05
N TYR A 126 -6.61 -16.81 -7.56
CA TYR A 126 -5.47 -16.26 -6.82
C TYR A 126 -5.04 -14.92 -7.45
N VAL A 127 -4.36 -14.09 -6.65
CA VAL A 127 -3.81 -12.80 -7.09
C VAL A 127 -2.60 -13.04 -8.00
N ARG A 128 -2.56 -12.34 -9.13
CA ARG A 128 -1.41 -12.30 -10.05
C ARG A 128 -1.37 -10.96 -10.77
N ALA A 129 -0.18 -10.53 -11.20
CA ALA A 129 -0.07 -9.36 -12.07
C ALA A 129 -0.81 -9.59 -13.40
N GLU A 130 -1.66 -8.65 -13.77
CA GLU A 130 -2.35 -8.65 -15.06
C GLU A 130 -1.45 -8.06 -16.16
N GLY A 131 -1.70 -8.38 -17.43
CA GLY A 131 -0.84 -7.97 -18.55
C GLY A 131 -1.64 -7.68 -19.80
#